data_AF-A0A8T6LND2-F1
#
_entry.id   AF-A0A8T6LND2-F1
#
_cell.length_a   1.000
_cell.length_b   1.000
_cell.length_c   1.000
_cell.angle_alpha   90.00
_cell.angle_beta   90.00
_cell.angle_gamma   90.00
#
_symmetry.space_group_name_H-M   'P 1'
#
loop_
_entity.id
_entity.type
_entity.pdbx_description
1 polymer ?
#
loop_
_entity_poly.entity_id
_entity_poly.type
_entity_poly.pdbx_seq_one_letter_code
_entity_poly.pdbx_strand_id
1 'polypeptide(L)'
;MGIRDSIADEIQCSRCGELRDRSDVDRLLWCVGCRARARLIAARRARIAATVLAAIVAGYIWGIIRPTDVVIGGWIATVIAAYWIGGRLAREIFYGIERSNRKRYPGSTG
;
A
#
# COMPACT_ATOMS: atom_id res chain seq x y z
N MET A 1 22.17 -37.45 0.89
CA MET A 1 21.26 -36.51 1.59
C MET A 1 21.64 -35.14 1.06
N GLY A 2 20.86 -34.51 0.16
CA GLY A 2 21.35 -33.25 -0.44
C GLY A 2 20.70 -32.72 -1.73
N ILE A 3 19.83 -33.45 -2.42
CA ILE A 3 19.14 -32.94 -3.63
C ILE A 3 17.63 -32.74 -3.41
N ARG A 4 17.02 -33.52 -2.52
CA ARG A 4 15.59 -33.40 -2.22
C ARG A 4 15.27 -32.22 -1.30
N ASP A 5 16.24 -31.81 -0.47
CA ASP A 5 16.08 -30.66 0.44
C ASP A 5 16.17 -29.33 -0.31
N SER A 6 17.03 -29.20 -1.33
CA SER A 6 17.14 -27.97 -2.13
C SER A 6 15.89 -27.69 -2.97
N ILE A 7 15.23 -28.72 -3.49
CA ILE A 7 13.96 -28.56 -4.23
C ILE A 7 12.80 -28.24 -3.26
N ALA A 8 12.87 -28.70 -2.00
CA ALA A 8 11.87 -28.37 -0.98
C ALA A 8 11.97 -26.93 -0.46
N ASP A 9 13.11 -26.26 -0.69
CA ASP A 9 13.33 -24.85 -0.34
C ASP A 9 13.09 -23.87 -1.49
N GLU A 10 12.75 -24.32 -2.71
CA GLU A 10 12.29 -23.41 -3.76
C GLU A 10 10.77 -23.22 -3.68
N ILE A 11 10.35 -21.99 -3.36
CA ILE A 11 8.94 -21.62 -3.26
C ILE A 11 8.59 -20.62 -4.36
N GLN A 12 7.45 -20.85 -5.02
CA GLN A 12 6.96 -19.97 -6.06
C GLN A 12 6.45 -18.65 -5.44
N CYS A 13 6.98 -17.53 -5.93
CA CYS A 13 6.47 -16.22 -5.56
C CYS A 13 5.03 -16.04 -6.06
N SER A 14 4.09 -15.72 -5.16
CA SER A 14 2.66 -15.59 -5.51
C SER A 14 2.32 -14.40 -6.40
N ARG A 15 3.27 -13.49 -6.65
CA ARG A 15 3.05 -12.26 -7.45
C ARG A 15 3.69 -12.31 -8.82
N CYS A 16 4.94 -12.77 -8.93
CA CYS A 16 5.63 -12.91 -10.21
C CYS A 16 5.61 -14.34 -10.77
N GLY A 17 5.23 -15.34 -9.97
CA GLY A 17 5.22 -16.75 -10.39
C GLY A 17 6.60 -17.39 -10.51
N GLU A 18 7.66 -16.66 -10.14
CA GLU A 18 9.04 -17.12 -10.28
C GLU A 18 9.45 -17.96 -9.06
N LEU A 19 10.18 -19.06 -9.31
CA LEU A 19 10.75 -19.91 -8.28
C LEU A 19 11.90 -19.16 -7.61
N ARG A 20 11.82 -19.00 -6.30
CA ARG A 20 12.86 -18.38 -5.48
C ARG A 20 13.11 -19.21 -4.25
N ASP A 21 14.32 -19.10 -3.74
CA ASP A 21 14.71 -19.72 -2.48
C ASP A 21 13.81 -19.21 -1.35
N ARG A 22 13.43 -20.11 -0.45
CA ARG A 22 12.56 -19.86 0.70
C ARG A 22 13.11 -18.77 1.61
N SER A 23 14.43 -18.60 1.68
CA SER A 23 15.06 -17.51 2.43
C SER A 23 14.80 -16.12 1.83
N ASP A 24 14.50 -16.04 0.53
CA ASP A 24 14.25 -14.80 -0.22
C ASP A 24 12.75 -14.41 -0.29
N VAL A 25 11.85 -15.23 0.27
CA VAL A 25 10.41 -14.98 0.31
C VAL A 25 9.90 -14.71 1.74
N ASP A 26 9.21 -13.58 1.91
CA ASP A 26 8.63 -13.15 3.19
C ASP A 26 7.39 -14.00 3.57
N ARG A 27 6.80 -13.77 4.75
CA ARG A 27 5.59 -14.47 5.26
C ARG A 27 4.38 -14.44 4.31
N LEU A 28 4.37 -13.52 3.34
CA LEU A 28 3.37 -13.42 2.27
C LEU A 28 3.74 -14.15 0.96
N LEU A 29 4.83 -14.91 0.93
CA LEU A 29 5.38 -15.58 -0.26
C LEU A 29 5.71 -14.59 -1.39
N TRP A 30 6.19 -13.41 -1.02
CA TRP A 30 6.57 -12.34 -1.95
C TRP A 30 8.08 -12.18 -1.98
N CYS A 31 8.61 -12.13 -3.20
CA CYS A 31 10.01 -11.87 -3.45
C CYS A 31 10.42 -10.45 -3.00
N VAL A 32 11.69 -10.24 -2.62
CA VAL A 32 12.21 -8.93 -2.18
C VAL A 32 11.96 -7.82 -3.23
N GLY A 33 12.14 -8.13 -4.51
CA GLY A 33 11.88 -7.20 -5.62
C GLY A 33 10.39 -6.85 -5.78
N CYS A 34 9.52 -7.84 -5.61
CA CYS A 34 8.07 -7.72 -5.65
C CYS A 34 7.58 -6.80 -4.53
N ARG A 35 8.16 -6.97 -3.32
CA ARG A 35 7.90 -6.16 -2.14
C ARG A 35 8.38 -4.72 -2.31
N ALA A 36 9.56 -4.52 -2.87
CA ALA A 36 10.10 -3.18 -3.14
C ALA A 36 9.20 -2.41 -4.13
N ARG A 37 8.78 -3.06 -5.23
CA ARG A 37 7.84 -2.47 -6.20
C ARG A 37 6.47 -2.19 -5.57
N ALA A 38 5.95 -3.11 -4.75
CA ALA A 38 4.70 -2.91 -4.03
C ALA A 38 4.74 -1.68 -3.12
N ARG A 39 5.84 -1.50 -2.37
CA ARG A 39 6.06 -0.33 -1.52
C ARG A 39 6.14 0.97 -2.32
N LEU A 40 6.81 0.98 -3.47
CA LEU A 40 6.88 2.15 -4.35
C LEU A 40 5.51 2.52 -4.91
N ILE A 41 4.73 1.53 -5.34
CA ILE A 41 3.37 1.74 -5.83
C ILE A 41 2.46 2.21 -4.69
N ALA A 42 2.54 1.61 -3.51
CA ALA A 42 1.78 2.02 -2.33
C ALA A 42 2.13 3.45 -1.91
N ALA A 43 3.41 3.83 -1.93
CA ALA A 43 3.83 5.20 -1.63
C ALA A 43 3.31 6.20 -2.67
N ARG A 44 3.38 5.86 -3.97
CA ARG A 44 2.87 6.71 -5.05
C ARG A 44 1.34 6.84 -4.98
N ARG A 45 0.62 5.73 -4.73
CA ARG A 45 -0.84 5.74 -4.57
C ARG A 45 -1.28 6.46 -3.30
N ALA A 46 -0.55 6.32 -2.19
CA ALA A 46 -0.83 7.06 -0.96
C ALA A 46 -0.64 8.58 -1.16
N ARG A 47 0.39 9.00 -1.92
CA ARG A 47 0.53 10.42 -2.31
C ARG A 47 -0.65 10.90 -3.14
N ILE A 48 -1.05 10.16 -4.18
CA ILE A 48 -2.18 10.53 -5.03
C ILE A 48 -3.48 10.63 -4.22
N ALA A 49 -3.77 9.63 -3.38
CA ALA A 49 -4.97 9.63 -2.54
C ALA A 49 -4.98 10.81 -1.57
N ALA A 50 -3.84 11.11 -0.94
CA ALA A 50 -3.72 12.25 -0.04
C ALA A 50 -3.87 13.59 -0.78
N THR A 51 -3.30 13.74 -1.99
CA THR A 51 -3.48 14.96 -2.80
C THR A 51 -4.92 15.17 -3.23
N VAL A 52 -5.63 14.10 -3.63
CA VAL A 52 -7.05 14.18 -4.02
C VAL A 52 -7.90 14.59 -2.83
N LEU A 53 -7.69 13.97 -1.67
CA LEU A 53 -8.42 14.33 -0.45
C LEU A 53 -8.17 15.79 -0.05
N ALA A 54 -6.91 16.23 -0.07
CA ALA A 54 -6.55 17.62 0.24
C ALA A 54 -7.20 18.61 -0.74
N ALA A 55 -7.22 18.28 -2.04
CA ALA A 55 -7.86 19.11 -3.07
C ALA A 55 -9.38 19.20 -2.88
N ILE A 56 -10.05 18.09 -2.54
CA ILE A 56 -11.48 18.07 -2.23
C ILE A 56 -11.79 18.95 -1.01
N VAL A 57 -11.01 18.82 0.06
CA VAL A 57 -11.19 19.61 1.28
C VAL A 57 -10.96 21.09 1.01
N ALA A 58 -9.88 21.45 0.31
CA ALA A 58 -9.59 22.82 -0.08
C ALA A 58 -10.73 23.40 -0.96
N GLY A 59 -11.18 22.65 -1.96
CA GLY A 59 -12.29 23.05 -2.83
C GLY A 59 -13.60 23.24 -2.05
N TYR A 60 -13.88 22.36 -1.09
CA TYR A 60 -15.07 22.46 -0.24
C TYR A 60 -15.05 23.72 0.63
N ILE A 61 -13.90 24.02 1.25
CA ILE A 61 -13.72 25.22 2.09
C ILE A 61 -13.92 26.48 1.25
N TRP A 62 -13.25 26.58 0.10
CA TRP A 62 -13.33 27.78 -0.74
C TRP A 62 -14.69 27.96 -1.43
N GLY A 63 -15.33 26.87 -1.86
CA GLY A 63 -16.59 26.91 -2.59
C GLY A 63 -17.83 27.07 -1.71
N ILE A 64 -17.88 26.36 -0.58
CA ILE A 64 -19.07 26.31 0.30
C ILE A 64 -18.89 27.20 1.53
N ILE A 65 -17.75 27.12 2.21
CA ILE A 65 -17.56 27.84 3.48
C ILE A 65 -17.22 29.32 3.24
N ARG A 66 -16.57 29.65 2.11
CA ARG A 66 -16.07 31.00 1.78
C ARG A 66 -15.32 31.63 2.96
N PRO A 67 -14.07 31.19 3.23
CA PRO A 67 -13.35 31.61 4.42
C PRO A 67 -13.20 33.12 4.46
N THR A 68 -13.61 33.74 5.56
CA THR A 68 -13.27 35.13 5.87
C THR A 68 -11.76 35.22 6.14
N ASP A 69 -11.13 36.30 5.69
CA ASP A 69 -9.65 36.46 5.69
C ASP A 69 -8.99 36.30 7.06
N VAL A 70 -9.78 36.41 8.14
CA VAL A 70 -9.35 36.33 9.54
C VAL A 70 -8.83 34.94 9.95
N VAL A 71 -9.22 33.86 9.26
CA VAL A 71 -8.94 32.46 9.70
C VAL A 71 -8.18 31.63 8.66
N ILE A 72 -7.51 32.28 7.69
CA ILE A 72 -6.78 31.59 6.61
C ILE A 72 -5.76 30.58 7.16
N GLY A 73 -5.04 30.91 8.23
CA GLY A 73 -4.06 30.01 8.86
C GLY A 73 -4.68 28.72 9.41
N GLY A 74 -5.89 28.80 9.97
CA GLY A 74 -6.62 27.64 10.49
C GLY A 74 -7.02 26.66 9.38
N TRP A 75 -7.48 27.19 8.25
CA TRP A 75 -7.85 26.37 7.08
C TRP A 75 -6.66 25.65 6.46
N ILE A 76 -5.50 26.32 6.37
CA ILE A 76 -4.25 25.70 5.92
C ILE A 76 -3.88 24.53 6.84
N ALA A 77 -3.97 24.72 8.16
CA ALA A 77 -3.71 23.64 9.12
C ALA A 77 -4.68 22.46 8.95
N THR A 78 -5.96 22.71 8.67
CA THR A 78 -6.96 21.65 8.39
C THR A 78 -6.60 20.84 7.14
N VAL A 79 -6.20 21.50 6.05
CA VAL A 79 -5.79 20.81 4.81
C VAL A 79 -4.53 19.96 5.06
N ILE A 80 -3.56 20.48 5.80
CA ILE A 80 -2.34 19.73 6.17
C ILE A 80 -2.70 18.51 7.03
N ALA A 81 -3.58 18.68 8.03
CA ALA A 81 -4.03 17.59 8.88
C ALA A 81 -4.78 16.51 8.07
N ALA A 82 -5.66 16.91 7.16
CA ALA A 82 -6.38 15.99 6.27
C ALA A 82 -5.43 15.20 5.36
N TYR A 83 -4.42 15.87 4.78
CA TYR A 83 -3.39 15.22 3.98
C TYR A 83 -2.57 14.20 4.79
N TRP A 84 -2.19 14.57 6.03
CA TRP A 84 -1.38 13.71 6.89
C TRP A 84 -2.14 12.47 7.35
N ILE A 85 -3.38 12.64 7.81
CA ILE A 85 -4.26 11.55 8.23
C ILE A 85 -4.60 10.65 7.04
N GLY A 86 -4.96 11.24 5.89
CA GLY A 86 -5.25 10.51 4.66
C GLY A 86 -4.06 9.66 4.17
N GLY A 87 -2.84 10.22 4.21
CA GLY A 87 -1.62 9.49 3.85
C GLY A 87 -1.25 8.37 4.83
N ARG A 88 -1.69 8.45 6.10
CA ARG A 88 -1.52 7.37 7.08
C ARG A 88 -2.52 6.25 6.85
N LEU A 89 -3.81 6.57 6.72
CA LEU A 89 -4.88 5.61 6.44
C LEU A 89 -4.69 4.90 5.10
N ALA A 90 -4.24 5.60 4.05
CA ALA A 90 -4.01 4.99 2.75
C ALA A 90 -2.99 3.84 2.83
N ARG A 91 -1.93 3.98 3.64
CA ARG A 91 -0.95 2.91 3.84
C ARG A 91 -1.59 1.67 4.46
N GLU A 92 -2.40 1.84 5.49
CA GLU A 92 -3.13 0.74 6.14
C GLU A 92 -4.14 0.07 5.20
N ILE A 93 -4.87 0.83 4.38
CA ILE A 93 -5.81 0.30 3.40
C ILE A 93 -5.06 -0.50 2.31
N PHE A 94 -3.94 -0.01 1.79
CA PHE A 94 -3.16 -0.77 0.80
C PHE A 94 -2.61 -2.07 1.37
N TYR A 95 -2.13 -2.07 2.63
CA TYR A 95 -1.75 -3.30 3.31
C TYR A 95 -2.95 -4.25 3.54
N GLY A 96 -4.13 -3.70 3.84
CA GLY A 96 -5.37 -4.45 4.01
C GLY A 96 -5.86 -5.10 2.71
N ILE A 97 -5.77 -4.40 1.58
CA ILE A 97 -6.16 -4.91 0.26
C ILE A 97 -5.20 -6.02 -0.20
N GLU A 98 -3.89 -5.84 -0.01
CA GLU A 98 -2.91 -6.87 -0.34
C GLU A 98 -3.09 -8.14 0.51
N ARG A 99 -3.52 -8.00 1.78
CA ARG A 99 -3.91 -9.13 2.63
C ARG A 99 -5.21 -9.80 2.18
N SER A 100 -6.20 -9.01 1.72
CA SER A 100 -7.53 -9.49 1.30
C SER A 100 -7.51 -10.21 -0.04
N ASN A 101 -6.53 -9.89 -0.90
CA ASN A 101 -6.33 -10.59 -2.17
C ASN A 101 -5.73 -12.00 -2.01
N ARG A 102 -5.54 -12.46 -0.77
CA ARG A 102 -5.27 -13.85 -0.40
C ARG A 102 -6.55 -14.67 -0.38
N LYS A 103 -7.29 -14.70 -1.48
CA LYS A 103 -8.30 -15.75 -1.72
C LYS A 103 -7.90 -16.56 -2.95
N ARG A 104 -7.60 -17.84 -2.66
CA ARG A 104 -7.40 -18.99 -3.56
C ARG A 104 -6.06 -19.09 -4.30
N TYR A 105 -5.08 -19.71 -3.64
CA TYR A 105 -4.30 -20.75 -4.33
C TYR A 105 -4.96 -22.10 -4.02
N PRO A 106 -5.72 -22.70 -4.96
CA PRO A 106 -6.03 -24.12 -4.94
C PRO A 106 -4.79 -24.86 -5.45
N GLY A 107 -3.94 -25.34 -4.55
CA GLY A 107 -2.69 -25.98 -4.93
C GLY A 107 -2.02 -26.80 -3.82
N SER A 108 -2.78 -27.31 -2.86
CA SER A 108 -2.32 -28.33 -1.92
C SER A 108 -3.13 -29.61 -2.14
N THR A 109 -2.96 -30.23 -3.31
CA THR A 109 -3.17 -31.67 -3.46
C THR A 109 -1.79 -32.29 -3.57
N GLY A 110 -1.26 -32.67 -2.42
CA GLY A 110 -0.20 -33.64 -2.24
C GLY A 110 -0.65 -34.56 -1.12
#